data_AF-A0AAU4L2L0-F1
#
_entry.id   AF-A0AAU4L2L0-F1
#
_cell.length_a   1.000
_cell.length_b   1.000
_cell.length_c   1.000
_cell.angle_alpha   90.00
_cell.angle_beta   90.00
_cell.angle_gamma   90.00
#
_symmetry.space_group_name_H-M   'P 1'
#
loop_
_entity.id
_entity.type
_entity.pdbx_description
1 polymer ?
#
loop_
_entity_poly.entity_id
_entity_poly.type
_entity_poly.pdbx_seq_one_letter_code
_entity_poly.pdbx_strand_id
1 'polypeptide(L)' 'MGSDEETRPGVGELAKDTASGKIGVVMGEWAGRVHMRPAGGGVEWDALPHHVVAPSAREELSARLAVRNEMTRSRP' A
#
# COMPACT_ATOMS: atom_id res chain seq x y z
N MET A 1 28.16 -3.57 4.27
CA MET A 1 27.27 -3.37 5.44
C MET A 1 25.87 -3.69 4.96
N GLY A 2 25.37 -4.90 5.27
CA GLY A 2 23.99 -5.28 4.96
C GLY A 2 23.09 -4.69 6.04
N SER A 3 22.43 -3.59 5.72
CA SER A 3 21.31 -3.08 6.51
C SER A 3 20.03 -3.64 5.90
N ASP A 4 19.86 -4.95 6.02
CA ASP A 4 18.58 -5.66 5.87
C ASP A 4 17.72 -5.38 7.12
N GLU A 5 17.59 -4.10 7.46
CA GLU A 5 16.81 -3.62 8.59
C GLU A 5 15.36 -3.64 8.17
N GLU A 6 14.76 -4.84 8.14
CA GLU A 6 13.32 -5.15 8.27
C GLU A 6 12.41 -3.92 8.02
N THR A 7 12.45 -3.39 6.80
CA THR A 7 11.98 -2.03 6.52
C THR A 7 10.48 -2.09 6.33
N ARG A 8 9.74 -2.03 7.44
CA ARG A 8 8.31 -1.78 7.36
C ARG A 8 8.12 -0.47 6.60
N PRO A 9 7.29 -0.45 5.55
CA PRO A 9 7.10 0.74 4.73
C PRO A 9 6.64 1.91 5.61
N GLY A 10 7.31 3.05 5.47
CA GLY A 10 7.03 4.25 6.23
C GLY A 10 5.72 4.92 5.83
N VAL A 11 5.29 5.87 6.65
CA VAL A 11 4.13 6.72 6.32
C VAL A 11 4.39 7.47 5.02
N GLY A 12 3.46 7.36 4.08
CA GLY A 12 3.56 7.91 2.73
C GLY A 12 4.10 6.92 1.69
N GLU A 13 4.61 5.75 2.10
CA GLU A 13 5.11 4.72 1.20
C GLU A 13 4.02 3.72 0.80
N LEU A 14 4.23 3.06 -0.34
CA LEU A 14 3.38 1.95 -0.77
C LEU A 14 3.69 0.71 0.05
N ALA A 15 2.63 0.08 0.55
CA ALA A 15 2.68 -1.16 1.28
C ALA A 15 1.65 -2.15 0.71
N LYS A 16 1.96 -3.43 0.84
CA LYS A 16 1.05 -4.53 0.57
C LYS A 16 0.51 -5.05 1.89
N ASP A 17 -0.81 -5.08 2.02
CA ASP A 17 -1.48 -5.86 3.04
C ASP A 17 -1.59 -7.31 2.57
N THR A 18 -0.83 -8.21 3.18
CA THR A 18 -0.80 -9.63 2.80
C THR A 18 -2.07 -10.37 3.18
N ALA A 19 -2.87 -9.86 4.14
CA ALA A 19 -4.12 -10.48 4.55
C ALA A 19 -5.23 -10.32 3.50
N SER A 20 -5.39 -9.11 2.96
CA SER A 20 -6.40 -8.82 1.93
C SER A 20 -5.83 -8.90 0.51
N GLY A 21 -4.50 -8.91 0.36
CA GLY A 21 -3.81 -8.85 -0.93
C GLY A 21 -3.87 -7.48 -1.59
N LYS A 22 -4.26 -6.44 -0.85
CA LYS A 22 -4.43 -5.07 -1.34
C LYS A 22 -3.12 -4.29 -1.21
N ILE A 23 -2.90 -3.37 -2.15
CA ILE A 23 -1.74 -2.47 -2.12
C ILE A 23 -2.26 -1.05 -1.94
N GLY A 24 -1.69 -0.33 -0.99
CA GLY A 24 -2.08 1.01 -0.63
C GLY A 24 -0.93 1.82 -0.05
N VAL A 25 -1.17 3.11 0.17
CA VAL A 25 -0.23 4.02 0.81
C VAL A 25 -0.47 3.97 2.31
N VAL A 26 0.60 3.83 3.10
CA VAL A 26 0.55 3.90 4.56
C VAL A 26 0.25 5.33 4.99
N MET A 27 -0.79 5.54 5.79
CA MET A 27 -1.16 6.86 6.31
C MET A 27 -0.70 7.09 7.74
N GLY A 28 -0.43 6.03 8.48
CA GLY A 28 -0.04 6.08 9.88
C GLY A 28 -0.34 4.78 10.59
N GLU A 29 0.11 4.67 11.84
CA GLU A 29 -0.26 3.58 12.74
C GLU A 29 -1.02 4.16 13.94
N TRP A 30 -2.21 3.62 14.23
CA TRP A 30 -3.04 4.01 15.36
C TRP A 30 -3.59 2.78 16.07
N ALA A 31 -3.50 2.78 17.41
CA ALA A 31 -3.97 1.66 18.25
C ALA A 31 -3.43 0.28 17.81
N GLY A 32 -2.19 0.23 17.32
CA GLY A 32 -1.54 -1.01 16.86
C GLY A 32 -2.02 -1.50 15.48
N ARG A 33 -2.69 -0.66 14.70
CA ARG A 33 -3.13 -0.93 13.33
C ARG A 33 -2.55 0.10 12.39
N VAL A 34 -2.13 -0.35 11.22
CA VAL A 34 -1.64 0.50 10.15
C VAL A 34 -2.81 0.92 9.28
N HIS A 35 -3.13 2.21 9.27
CA HIS A 35 -4.13 2.75 8.37
C HIS A 35 -3.53 2.88 6.97
N MET A 36 -4.22 2.33 5.99
CA MET A 36 -3.80 2.31 4.60
C MET A 36 -4.92 2.87 3.72
N ARG A 37 -4.53 3.49 2.60
CA ARG A 37 -5.48 3.97 1.59
C ARG A 37 -5.10 3.52 0.19
N PRO A 38 -6.05 3.33 -0.73
CA PRO A 38 -5.72 3.05 -2.12
C PRO A 38 -5.03 4.26 -2.75
N ALA A 39 -4.04 4.03 -3.61
CA ALA A 39 -3.28 5.10 -4.25
C ALA A 39 -4.11 5.96 -5.24
N GLY A 40 -5.23 5.42 -5.73
CA GLY A 40 -6.12 6.10 -6.69
C GLY A 40 -7.35 6.75 -6.07
N GLY A 41 -7.50 6.68 -4.74
CA GLY A 41 -8.75 6.96 -4.06
C GLY A 41 -9.61 5.70 -3.89
N GLY A 42 -10.64 5.80 -3.04
CA GLY A 42 -11.50 4.67 -2.68
C GLY A 42 -11.56 4.45 -1.16
N VAL A 43 -11.94 3.25 -0.77
CA VAL A 43 -12.17 2.90 0.64
C VAL A 43 -10.83 2.66 1.34
N GLU A 44 -10.56 3.45 2.39
CA GLU A 44 -9.43 3.25 3.30
C GLU A 44 -9.65 2.01 4.18
N TRP A 45 -8.57 1.39 4.64
CA TRP A 45 -8.64 0.19 5.47
C TRP A 45 -7.51 0.13 6.49
N ASP A 46 -7.77 -0.53 7.61
CA ASP A 46 -6.77 -0.81 8.64
C ASP A 46 -6.20 -2.22 8.45
N ALA A 47 -4.87 -2.30 8.38
CA ALA A 47 -4.12 -3.55 8.33
C ALA A 47 -3.36 -3.77 9.64
N LEU A 48 -3.03 -5.03 9.92
CA LEU A 48 -2.15 -5.34 11.06
C LEU A 48 -0.70 -5.12 10.63
N PRO A 49 0.16 -4.52 11.48
CA PRO A 49 1.53 -4.17 11.11
C PRO A 49 2.38 -5.38 10.69
N HIS A 50 2.04 -6.60 11.10
CA HIS A 50 2.71 -7.83 10.67
C HIS A 50 2.26 -8.34 9.28
N HIS A 51 1.16 -7.82 8.74
CA HIS A 51 0.70 -8.08 7.37
C HIS A 51 1.10 -6.98 6.39
N VAL A 52 1.63 -5.86 6.89
CA VAL A 52 2.05 -4.72 6.08
C VAL A 52 3.51 -4.91 5.69
N VAL A 53 3.74 -5.22 4.43
CA VAL A 53 5.08 -5.45 3.88
C VAL A 53 5.34 -4.54 2.68
N ALA A 54 6.62 -4.29 2.39
CA ALA A 54 7.00 -3.59 1.17
C ALA A 54 6.56 -4.40 -0.07
N PRO A 55 5.84 -3.80 -1.04
CA PRO A 55 5.48 -4.46 -2.27
C PRO A 55 6.73 -4.68 -3.13
N SER A 56 6.76 -5.75 -3.92
CA SER A 56 7.81 -5.93 -4.93
C SER A 56 7.71 -4.82 -5.99
N ALA A 57 8.81 -4.50 -6.69
CA ALA A 57 8.82 -3.46 -7.73
C ALA A 57 7.73 -3.66 -8.81
N ARG A 58 7.41 -4.92 -9.14
CA ARG A 58 6.31 -5.27 -10.06
C ARG A 58 4.93 -4.93 -9.49
N GLU A 59 4.72 -5.21 -8.21
CA GLU A 59 3.48 -4.97 -7.49
C GLU A 59 3.25 -3.46 -7.30
N GLU A 60 4.30 -2.71 -6.97
CA GLU A 60 4.28 -1.25 -6.94
C GLU A 60 3.91 -0.68 -8.31
N LEU A 61 4.58 -1.13 -9.38
CA LEU A 61 4.28 -0.67 -10.74
C LEU A 61 2.83 -0.97 -11.14
N SER A 62 2.34 -2.19 -10.87
CA SER A 62 0.94 -2.56 -11.09
C SER A 62 -0.02 -1.68 -10.30
N ALA A 63 0.26 -1.38 -9.03
CA ALA A 63 -0.59 -0.51 -8.22
C ALA A 63 -0.64 0.91 -8.78
N ARG A 64 0.51 1.50 -9.15
CA ARG A 64 0.59 2.82 -9.80
C ARG A 64 -0.11 2.84 -11.16
N LEU A 65 -0.04 1.74 -11.91
CA LEU A 65 -0.75 1.58 -13.19
C LEU A 65 -2.26 1.40 -13.00
N ALA A 66 -2.71 0.70 -11.95
CA ALA A 66 -4.13 0.53 -11.63
C ALA A 66 -4.80 1.89 -11.38
N VAL A 67 -4.13 2.79 -10.65
CA VAL A 67 -4.58 4.18 -10.48
C VAL A 67 -4.79 4.88 -11.82
N ARG A 68 -3.83 4.74 -12.74
CA ARG A 68 -3.95 5.32 -14.09
C ARG A 68 -5.03 4.64 -14.94
N ASN A 69 -5.23 3.33 -14.77
CA ASN A 69 -6.22 2.57 -15.53
C ASN A 69 -7.65 2.91 -15.08
N GLU A 70 -7.85 3.14 -13.78
CA GLU A 70 -9.13 3.57 -13.23
C GLU A 70 -9.54 4.94 -13.79
N MET A 71 -8.60 5.88 -13.89
CA MET A 71 -8.85 7.20 -14.50
C MET A 71 -9.23 7.15 -15.98
N THR A 72 -8.72 6.20 -16.77
CA THR A 72 -9.09 6.08 -18.20
C THR A 72 -10.41 5.35 -18.44
N ARG A 73 -10.90 4.55 -17.48
CA ARG A 73 -12.21 3.88 -17.59
C ARG A 73 -13.38 4.75 -17.10
N SER A 74 -13.09 5.85 -16.39
CA SER A 74 -14.09 6.86 -15.99
C SER A 74 -14.26 8.02 -16.97
N ARG A 75 -13.73 7.93 -18.20
CA ARG A 75 -14.09 8.87 -19.27
C ARG A 75 -15.33 8.34 -20.00
N PRO A 76 -16.45 9.10 -20.05
CA PRO A 76 -17.62 8.76 -20.86
C PRO A 76 -17.35 8.83 -22.36
#